data_AF-A0A849RDI1-F1
#
_entry.id   AF-A0A849RDI1-F1
#
_cell.length_a   1.000
_cell.length_b   1.000
_cell.length_c   1.000
_cell.angle_alpha   90.00
_cell.angle_beta   90.00
_cell.angle_gamma   90.00
#
_symmetry.space_group_name_H-M   'P 1'
#
loop_
_entity.id
_entity.type
_entity.pdbx_description
1 polymer ?
#
loop_
_entity_poly.entity_id
_entity_poly.type
_entity_poly.pdbx_seq_one_letter_code
_entity_poly.pdbx_strand_id
1 'polypeptide(L)'
;MMTFFRILLFSKVMLLTPEPIDIFGVAEFKLKQPLTAITTGARIEINISSMIEPRQAGRSELERRIKSEFPVGSIEATLIGKDKQQVRLRYDANYAYSQNEVELTLAADGGVPINIEFEKLIIVSRIKLKSVLVSWRNYKH
;
A
#
# COMPACT_ATOMS: atom_id res chain seq x y z
N MET A 1 16.48 -33.38 -1.13
CA MET A 1 17.16 -32.14 -0.72
C MET A 1 17.23 -31.16 -1.90
N MET A 2 16.08 -30.86 -2.52
CA MET A 2 15.97 -30.06 -3.78
C MET A 2 14.80 -29.06 -3.73
N THR A 3 14.42 -28.59 -2.54
CA THR A 3 13.24 -27.71 -2.39
C THR A 3 13.57 -26.31 -1.87
N PHE A 4 14.86 -25.96 -1.72
CA PHE A 4 15.29 -24.66 -1.19
C PHE A 4 15.63 -23.60 -2.26
N PHE A 5 15.53 -23.94 -3.56
CA PHE A 5 16.01 -23.09 -4.67
C PHE A 5 14.91 -22.54 -5.60
N ARG A 6 13.75 -22.13 -5.08
CA ARG A 6 12.70 -21.49 -5.91
C ARG A 6 12.06 -20.20 -5.36
N ILE A 7 12.58 -19.63 -4.28
CA ILE A 7 12.09 -18.33 -3.76
C ILE A 7 13.11 -17.20 -4.05
N LEU A 8 13.82 -17.28 -5.16
CA LEU A 8 14.71 -16.23 -5.65
C LEU A 8 14.04 -15.56 -6.85
N LEU A 9 13.95 -14.23 -6.77
CA LEU A 9 13.40 -13.26 -7.74
C LEU A 9 11.89 -12.99 -7.63
N PHE A 10 11.52 -11.73 -7.90
CA PHE A 10 10.19 -11.08 -7.83
C PHE A 10 9.82 -10.42 -6.48
N SER A 11 10.04 -9.09 -6.41
CA SER A 11 9.14 -8.22 -5.67
C SER A 11 7.72 -8.45 -6.21
N LYS A 12 6.85 -9.07 -5.40
CA LYS A 12 5.48 -9.37 -5.85
C LYS A 12 4.60 -8.17 -5.53
N VAL A 13 4.16 -7.46 -6.56
CA VAL A 13 3.07 -6.48 -6.46
C VAL A 13 1.76 -7.20 -6.78
N MET A 14 0.78 -7.07 -5.90
CA MET A 14 -0.56 -7.63 -6.07
C MET A 14 -1.59 -6.50 -6.01
N LEU A 15 -2.33 -6.31 -7.10
CA LEU A 15 -3.42 -5.35 -7.13
C LEU A 15 -4.61 -5.89 -6.30
N LEU A 16 -5.08 -5.10 -5.33
CA LEU A 16 -6.16 -5.48 -4.41
C LEU A 16 -7.52 -4.98 -4.89
N THR A 17 -7.54 -3.93 -5.70
CA THR A 17 -8.76 -3.33 -6.28
C THR A 17 -8.82 -3.64 -7.78
N PRO A 18 -9.88 -4.32 -8.28
CA PRO A 18 -9.96 -4.68 -9.71
C PRO A 18 -10.11 -3.47 -10.64
N GLU A 19 -10.63 -2.37 -10.11
CA GLU A 19 -10.86 -1.10 -10.82
C GLU A 19 -10.59 0.07 -9.84
N PRO A 20 -10.33 1.29 -10.33
CA PRO A 20 -10.10 2.45 -9.48
C PRO A 20 -11.31 2.75 -8.59
N ILE A 21 -11.05 3.13 -7.34
CA ILE A 21 -12.09 3.39 -6.34
C ILE A 21 -11.91 4.74 -5.66
N ASP A 22 -13.01 5.28 -5.16
CA ASP A 22 -12.99 6.42 -4.24
C ASP A 22 -12.95 5.92 -2.78
N ILE A 23 -12.13 6.55 -1.94
CA ILE A 23 -12.04 6.23 -0.51
C ILE A 23 -12.19 7.52 0.30
N PHE A 24 -13.18 7.55 1.19
CA PHE A 24 -13.34 8.57 2.22
C PHE A 24 -14.01 7.92 3.44
N GLY A 25 -13.45 8.11 4.64
CA GLY A 25 -13.87 7.36 5.82
C GLY A 25 -13.31 5.94 5.80
N VAL A 26 -14.15 4.93 5.96
CA VAL A 26 -13.74 3.51 6.07
C VAL A 26 -14.06 2.77 4.78
N ALA A 27 -13.06 2.11 4.20
CA ALA A 27 -13.21 1.16 3.10
C ALA A 27 -12.74 -0.22 3.55
N GLU A 28 -13.59 -1.24 3.38
CA GLU A 28 -13.26 -2.62 3.75
C GLU A 28 -13.12 -3.49 2.51
N PHE A 29 -12.04 -4.28 2.48
CA PHE A 29 -11.71 -5.18 1.39
C PHE A 29 -11.65 -6.61 1.91
N LYS A 30 -12.53 -7.47 1.40
CA LYS A 30 -12.38 -8.92 1.55
C LYS A 30 -11.41 -9.40 0.47
N LEU A 31 -10.29 -9.96 0.89
CA LEU A 31 -9.23 -10.39 -0.03
C LEU A 31 -9.65 -11.69 -0.72
N LYS A 32 -9.55 -11.73 -2.05
CA LYS A 32 -9.87 -12.95 -2.84
C LYS A 32 -8.90 -14.10 -2.53
N GLN A 33 -7.67 -13.75 -2.17
CA GLN A 33 -6.63 -14.66 -1.72
C GLN A 33 -5.96 -14.02 -0.50
N PRO A 34 -5.58 -14.80 0.52
CA PRO A 34 -4.87 -14.25 1.66
C PRO A 34 -3.58 -13.55 1.25
N LEU A 35 -3.29 -12.41 1.88
CA LEU A 35 -1.99 -11.76 1.76
C LEU A 35 -1.03 -12.39 2.75
N THR A 36 0.20 -12.63 2.31
CA THR A 36 1.29 -13.10 3.16
C THR A 36 2.52 -12.24 2.89
N ALA A 37 3.11 -11.74 3.96
CA ALA A 37 4.35 -10.99 3.90
C ALA A 37 5.53 -11.95 3.64
N ILE A 38 6.30 -11.67 2.59
CA ILE A 38 7.56 -12.37 2.27
C ILE A 38 8.70 -11.78 3.11
N THR A 39 8.62 -10.47 3.42
CA THR A 39 9.57 -9.75 4.27
C THR A 39 8.82 -8.81 5.19
N THR A 40 9.49 -8.33 6.24
CA THR A 40 8.95 -7.34 7.16
C THR A 40 8.67 -5.98 6.51
N GLY A 41 9.28 -5.71 5.35
CA GLY A 41 9.08 -4.49 4.57
C GLY A 41 7.86 -4.51 3.65
N ALA A 42 7.00 -5.54 3.75
CA ALA A 42 5.76 -5.59 2.99
C ALA A 42 4.83 -4.41 3.37
N ARG A 43 4.12 -3.87 2.38
CA ARG A 43 3.40 -2.59 2.53
C ARG A 43 2.20 -2.49 1.61
N ILE A 44 1.31 -1.56 1.95
CA ILE A 44 0.21 -1.16 1.09
C ILE A 44 0.65 0.07 0.29
N GLU A 45 0.36 0.07 -1.00
CA GLU A 45 0.59 1.21 -1.87
C GLU A 45 -0.74 1.69 -2.45
N ILE A 46 -0.93 2.99 -2.49
CA ILE A 46 -2.12 3.64 -3.03
C ILE A 46 -1.66 4.50 -4.20
N ASN A 47 -2.01 4.09 -5.42
CA ASN A 47 -1.72 4.85 -6.61
C ASN A 47 -2.68 6.05 -6.69
N ILE A 48 -2.10 7.25 -6.65
CA ILE A 48 -2.80 8.54 -6.66
C ILE A 48 -2.56 9.33 -7.95
N SER A 49 -2.13 8.65 -9.03
CA SER A 49 -1.76 9.32 -10.29
C SER A 49 -2.93 10.02 -10.97
N SER A 50 -4.16 9.61 -10.65
CA SER A 50 -5.41 10.28 -11.06
C SER A 50 -5.64 11.62 -10.34
N MET A 51 -4.98 11.85 -9.21
CA MET A 51 -5.09 13.07 -8.40
C MET A 51 -3.87 13.98 -8.60
N ILE A 52 -2.68 13.38 -8.75
CA ILE A 52 -1.43 14.09 -8.97
C ILE A 52 -0.78 13.58 -10.25
N GLU A 53 -0.76 14.42 -11.29
CA GLU A 53 -0.11 14.09 -12.55
C GLU A 53 1.42 14.24 -12.44
N PRO A 54 2.21 13.15 -12.53
CA PRO A 54 3.66 13.18 -12.30
C PRO A 54 4.43 13.86 -13.44
N ARG A 55 3.88 13.87 -14.66
CA ARG A 55 4.59 14.32 -15.88
C ARG A 55 4.75 15.82 -15.99
N GLN A 56 3.96 16.60 -15.24
CA GLN A 56 3.89 18.06 -15.37
C GLN A 56 4.62 18.82 -14.25
N ALA A 57 5.10 18.13 -13.22
CA ALA A 57 5.71 18.75 -12.05
C ALA A 57 7.20 18.41 -11.92
N GLY A 58 8.04 19.41 -11.64
CA GLY A 58 9.40 19.16 -11.17
C GLY A 58 9.38 18.41 -9.82
N ARG A 59 10.44 17.65 -9.50
CA ARG A 59 10.49 16.81 -8.28
C ARG A 59 10.08 17.55 -7.00
N SER A 60 10.59 18.77 -6.79
CA SER A 60 10.29 19.58 -5.60
C SER A 60 8.84 20.04 -5.55
N GLU A 61 8.23 20.31 -6.70
CA GLU A 61 6.82 20.68 -6.79
C GLU A 61 5.91 19.48 -6.52
N LEU A 62 6.24 18.33 -7.09
CA LEU A 62 5.55 17.06 -6.83
C LEU A 62 5.56 16.75 -5.32
N GLU A 63 6.73 16.83 -4.69
CA GLU A 63 6.87 16.59 -3.25
C GLU A 63 6.02 17.57 -2.41
N ARG A 64 6.05 18.86 -2.76
CA ARG A 64 5.23 19.88 -2.07
C ARG A 64 3.74 19.59 -2.21
N ARG A 65 3.28 19.21 -3.41
CA ARG A 65 1.88 18.85 -3.67
C ARG A 65 1.45 17.63 -2.88
N ILE A 66 2.23 16.55 -2.92
CA ILE A 66 1.95 15.33 -2.14
C ILE A 66 1.83 15.67 -0.65
N LYS A 67 2.80 16.40 -0.09
CA LYS A 67 2.77 16.77 1.34
C LYS A 67 1.59 17.68 1.72
N SER A 68 1.15 18.56 0.80
CA SER A 68 0.03 19.46 1.04
C SER A 68 -1.33 18.77 0.91
N GLU A 69 -1.49 17.88 -0.08
CA GLU A 69 -2.76 17.21 -0.38
C GLU A 69 -2.96 15.96 0.50
N PHE A 70 -1.86 15.34 0.94
CA PHE A 70 -1.85 14.11 1.73
C PHE A 70 -1.03 14.33 3.02
N PRO A 71 -1.65 14.80 4.11
CA PRO A 71 -0.98 14.98 5.39
C PRO A 71 -0.55 13.64 6.03
N VAL A 72 0.49 13.68 6.86
CA VAL A 72 0.90 12.51 7.67
C VAL A 72 -0.27 12.02 8.55
N GLY A 73 -0.45 10.70 8.62
CA GLY A 73 -1.53 10.07 9.40
C GLY A 73 -2.94 10.29 8.85
N SER A 74 -3.08 10.87 7.65
CA SER A 74 -4.37 11.04 6.99
C SER A 74 -4.95 9.72 6.46
N ILE A 75 -4.10 8.73 6.19
CA ILE A 75 -4.49 7.41 5.67
C ILE A 75 -3.84 6.34 6.53
N GLU A 76 -4.64 5.35 6.92
CA GLU A 76 -4.20 4.18 7.65
C GLU A 76 -4.80 2.93 7.03
N ALA A 77 -4.07 1.83 7.12
CA ALA A 77 -4.53 0.52 6.72
C ALA A 77 -4.40 -0.46 7.88
N THR A 78 -5.35 -1.39 8.01
CA THR A 78 -5.30 -2.48 8.99
C THR A 78 -5.49 -3.79 8.25
N LEU A 79 -4.47 -4.64 8.31
CA LEU A 79 -4.57 -6.03 7.87
C LEU A 79 -5.11 -6.87 9.02
N ILE A 80 -6.02 -7.80 8.72
CA ILE A 80 -6.65 -8.67 9.71
C ILE A 80 -6.51 -10.13 9.24
N GLY A 81 -5.88 -10.96 10.08
CA GLY A 81 -5.74 -12.40 9.87
C GLY A 81 -6.86 -13.21 10.49
N LYS A 82 -6.88 -14.53 10.21
CA LYS A 82 -7.89 -15.48 10.70
C LYS A 82 -8.05 -15.45 12.23
N ASP A 83 -6.95 -15.37 12.96
CA ASP A 83 -6.94 -15.37 14.43
C ASP A 83 -7.20 -13.99 15.04
N LYS A 84 -7.83 -13.08 14.28
CA LYS A 84 -8.05 -11.67 14.64
C LYS A 84 -6.77 -10.89 14.94
N GLN A 85 -5.61 -11.42 14.56
CA GLN A 85 -4.35 -10.69 14.59
C GLN A 85 -4.43 -9.50 13.64
N GLN A 86 -3.99 -8.34 14.11
CA GLN A 86 -4.08 -7.10 13.36
C GLN A 86 -2.71 -6.47 13.19
N VAL A 87 -2.47 -5.94 12.00
CA VAL A 87 -1.28 -5.16 11.69
C VAL A 87 -1.72 -3.83 11.13
N ARG A 88 -1.32 -2.75 11.80
CA ARG A 88 -1.61 -1.38 11.36
C ARG A 88 -0.45 -0.85 10.53
N LEU A 89 -0.78 -0.32 9.37
CA LEU A 89 0.11 0.40 8.48
C LEU A 89 -0.35 1.85 8.41
N ARG A 90 0.57 2.80 8.37
CA ARG A 90 0.25 4.22 8.34
C ARG A 90 1.00 4.92 7.22
N TYR A 91 0.34 5.91 6.64
CA TYR A 91 0.99 6.84 5.74
C TYR A 91 1.77 7.88 6.55
N ASP A 92 3.08 7.90 6.34
CA ASP A 92 4.01 8.81 7.02
C ASP A 92 4.84 9.62 6.01
N ALA A 93 4.14 10.32 5.11
CA ALA A 93 4.73 11.10 4.01
C ALA A 93 5.62 10.31 3.03
N ASN A 94 5.62 8.97 3.12
CA ASN A 94 6.37 8.10 2.22
C ASN A 94 5.63 7.93 0.90
N TYR A 95 6.33 8.15 -0.20
CA TYR A 95 5.79 7.94 -1.54
C TYR A 95 6.86 7.35 -2.47
N ALA A 96 6.39 6.63 -3.47
CA ALA A 96 7.18 6.25 -4.63
C ALA A 96 6.67 7.03 -5.85
N TYR A 97 7.56 7.38 -6.75
CA TYR A 97 7.17 8.01 -8.01
C TYR A 97 8.01 7.47 -9.17
N SER A 98 7.39 7.39 -10.33
CA SER A 98 8.01 7.09 -11.61
C SER A 98 7.56 8.13 -12.65
N GLN A 99 7.91 7.95 -13.92
CA GLN A 99 7.47 8.87 -14.98
C GLN A 99 5.93 8.93 -15.11
N ASN A 100 5.22 7.86 -14.72
CA ASN A 100 3.79 7.72 -14.98
C ASN A 100 2.96 7.50 -13.73
N GLU A 101 3.60 7.22 -12.60
CA GLU A 101 2.89 6.78 -11.40
C GLU A 101 3.38 7.54 -10.18
N VAL A 102 2.44 7.85 -9.30
CA VAL A 102 2.69 8.34 -7.95
C VAL A 102 1.93 7.43 -6.99
N GLU A 103 2.66 6.80 -6.06
CA GLU A 103 2.13 5.86 -5.09
C GLU A 103 2.42 6.36 -3.68
N LEU A 104 1.38 6.51 -2.86
CA LEU A 104 1.56 6.69 -1.41
C LEU A 104 1.88 5.35 -0.78
N THR A 105 2.85 5.31 0.11
CA THR A 105 3.30 4.08 0.77
C THR A 105 2.86 4.06 2.22
N LEU A 106 2.11 3.02 2.61
CA LEU A 106 1.67 2.75 3.97
C LEU A 106 2.46 1.56 4.52
N ALA A 107 3.26 1.81 5.55
CA ALA A 107 4.12 0.80 6.18
C ALA A 107 3.77 0.63 7.67
N ALA A 108 4.14 -0.52 8.24
CA ALA A 108 4.02 -0.76 9.67
C ALA A 108 5.32 -0.35 10.38
N ASP A 109 5.21 0.34 11.53
CA ASP A 109 6.36 0.87 12.29
C ASP A 109 7.36 -0.22 12.70
N GLY A 110 6.86 -1.41 13.03
CA GLY A 110 7.66 -2.61 13.36
C GLY A 110 7.81 -3.62 12.21
N GLY A 111 7.34 -3.28 11.02
CA GLY A 111 7.21 -4.19 9.88
C GLY A 111 5.99 -5.11 9.97
N VAL A 112 5.69 -5.78 8.86
CA VAL A 112 4.61 -6.78 8.78
C VAL A 112 5.16 -8.17 9.14
N PRO A 113 4.54 -8.90 10.08
CA PRO A 113 4.99 -10.24 10.44
C PRO A 113 4.89 -11.20 9.24
N ILE A 114 5.96 -11.97 9.03
CA ILE A 114 6.02 -13.02 8.01
C ILE A 114 5.26 -14.28 8.47
N ASN A 115 4.88 -15.13 7.51
CA ASN A 115 4.14 -16.37 7.76
C ASN A 115 2.75 -16.18 8.40
N ILE A 116 2.16 -15.00 8.29
CA ILE A 116 0.78 -14.72 8.70
C ILE A 116 -0.06 -14.49 7.45
N GLU A 117 -1.22 -15.15 7.40
CA GLU A 117 -2.23 -14.97 6.37
C GLU A 117 -3.23 -13.88 6.79
N PHE A 118 -3.31 -12.82 6.01
CA PHE A 118 -4.30 -11.75 6.19
C PHE A 118 -5.43 -11.92 5.18
N GLU A 119 -6.68 -11.90 5.64
CA GLU A 119 -7.87 -12.14 4.82
C GLU A 119 -8.71 -10.89 4.57
N LYS A 120 -8.52 -9.86 5.41
CA LYS A 120 -9.21 -8.59 5.31
C LYS A 120 -8.23 -7.44 5.38
N LEU A 121 -8.48 -6.42 4.59
CA LEU A 121 -7.83 -5.13 4.64
C LEU A 121 -8.90 -4.07 4.93
N ILE A 122 -8.63 -3.21 5.90
CA ILE A 122 -9.45 -2.02 6.17
C ILE A 122 -8.59 -0.80 5.91
N ILE A 123 -9.05 0.12 5.08
CA ILE A 123 -8.40 1.42 4.87
C ILE A 123 -9.28 2.49 5.50
N VAL A 124 -8.68 3.35 6.31
CA VAL A 124 -9.33 4.53 6.88
C VAL A 124 -8.63 5.77 6.32
N SER A 125 -9.40 6.64 5.67
CA SER A 125 -8.90 7.90 5.12
C SER A 125 -9.67 9.10 5.66
N ARG A 126 -8.95 10.09 6.16
CA ARG A 126 -9.47 11.39 6.62
C ARG A 126 -9.57 12.42 5.49
N ILE A 127 -9.08 12.06 4.31
CA ILE A 127 -9.11 12.86 3.09
C ILE A 127 -9.81 12.07 1.98
N LYS A 128 -10.36 12.76 0.99
CA LYS A 128 -11.01 12.09 -0.14
C LYS A 128 -9.97 11.64 -1.14
N LEU A 129 -9.76 10.33 -1.24
CA LEU A 129 -8.99 9.69 -2.30
C LEU A 129 -9.94 9.42 -3.46
N LYS A 130 -9.60 9.88 -4.67
CA LYS A 130 -10.45 9.74 -5.85
C LYS A 130 -9.80 8.86 -6.89
N SER A 131 -10.53 7.89 -7.42
CA SER A 131 -10.08 7.01 -8.50
C SER A 131 -8.66 6.44 -8.23
N VAL A 132 -8.46 5.87 -7.04
CA VAL A 132 -7.17 5.30 -6.62
C VAL A 132 -7.16 3.79 -6.81
N LEU A 133 -5.97 3.23 -7.04
CA LEU A 133 -5.75 1.79 -7.03
C LEU A 133 -4.97 1.42 -5.76
N VAL A 134 -5.37 0.32 -5.12
CA VAL A 134 -4.70 -0.18 -3.92
C VAL A 134 -3.95 -1.45 -4.27
N SER A 135 -2.69 -1.52 -3.91
CA SER A 135 -1.82 -2.68 -4.13
C SER A 135 -1.10 -3.10 -2.86
N TRP A 136 -0.74 -4.38 -2.82
CA TRP A 136 0.15 -4.97 -1.83
C TRP A 136 1.51 -5.20 -2.47
N ARG A 137 2.58 -4.64 -1.90
CA ARG A 137 3.95 -4.85 -2.39
C ARG A 137 4.75 -5.62 -1.37
N ASN A 138 5.25 -6.78 -1.79
CA ASN A 138 6.29 -7.55 -1.10
C ASN A 138 7.64 -7.19 -1.73
N TYR A 139 8.57 -6.64 -0.94
CA TYR A 139 9.95 -6.43 -1.39
C TYR A 139 10.83 -7.59 -0.94
N LYS A 140 11.73 -8.07 -1.79
CA LYS A 140 12.90 -8.85 -1.37
C LYS A 140 14.11 -8.03 -1.83
N HIS A 141 14.90 -7.51 -0.90
CA HIS A 141 16.21 -6.95 -1.22
C HIS A 141 17.13 -8.06 -1.73
#